data_AF-A0A1X3J160-F1
#
_entry.id   AF-A0A1X3J160-F1
#
_cell.length_a   1.000
_cell.length_b   1.000
_cell.length_c   1.000
_cell.angle_alpha   90.00
_cell.angle_beta   90.00
_cell.angle_gamma   90.00
#
_symmetry.space_group_name_H-M   'P 1'
#
loop_
_entity.id
_entity.type
_entity.pdbx_description
1 polymer ?
#
loop_
_entity_poly.entity_id
_entity_poly.type
_entity_poly.pdbx_seq_one_letter_code
_entity_poly.pdbx_strand_id
1 'polypeptide(L)'
;MSPVSVDVHKGCANARPVLWRYAIMRTSLIKLIHVARRDLQLDDDTYRAFLMQKTGKISCRELTVAQLELVLDAMKERGFKKQNKHPRRRFKGHVTPREKVLKIWQQMAEDGFIADGSDTALDKYVERLTAKRNGGQGVSTLAWCHGDALLIVLETLKQWHMRCIREVFARHAIPLPVSLSGRELRGYDAMTAAYARARKTRRLAQ
;
A
#
# COMPACT_ATOMS: atom_id res chain seq x y z
N MET A 1 -4.84 -20.88 59.26
CA MET A 1 -3.75 -19.90 59.10
C MET A 1 -2.56 -20.67 58.57
N SER A 2 -2.52 -20.88 57.27
CA SER A 2 -1.84 -20.05 56.25
C SER A 2 -0.37 -20.44 56.08
N PRO A 3 0.08 -20.64 54.83
CA PRO A 3 1.30 -21.37 54.50
C PRO A 3 2.47 -20.41 54.23
N VAL A 4 3.71 -20.87 54.43
CA VAL A 4 4.89 -20.19 53.91
C VAL A 4 5.35 -20.93 52.65
N SER A 5 4.99 -20.36 51.51
CA SER A 5 5.63 -20.64 50.22
C SER A 5 7.06 -20.12 50.27
N VAL A 6 8.01 -20.92 49.79
CA VAL A 6 9.30 -20.40 49.32
C VAL A 6 9.44 -20.73 47.85
N ASP A 7 9.56 -19.64 47.09
CA ASP A 7 9.55 -19.52 45.66
C ASP A 7 10.59 -20.40 44.94
N VAL A 8 10.08 -21.20 44.00
CA VAL A 8 10.84 -21.63 42.83
C VAL A 8 10.83 -20.46 41.84
N HIS A 9 11.88 -19.64 41.85
CA HIS A 9 12.10 -18.61 40.84
C HIS A 9 13.35 -18.89 40.00
N LYS A 10 13.07 -19.51 38.85
CA LYS A 10 13.54 -19.14 37.49
C LYS A 10 15.04 -18.80 37.35
N GLY A 11 15.82 -19.83 37.09
CA GLY A 11 17.14 -19.70 36.46
C GLY A 11 17.04 -19.59 34.93
N CYS A 12 17.40 -18.40 34.43
CA CYS A 12 18.10 -18.14 33.16
C CYS A 12 17.49 -18.63 31.83
N ALA A 13 16.50 -17.90 31.30
CA ALA A 13 16.25 -17.85 29.85
C ALA A 13 17.17 -16.80 29.20
N ASN A 14 18.36 -17.20 28.77
CA ASN A 14 19.25 -16.33 27.98
C ASN A 14 19.81 -17.05 26.76
N ALA A 15 18.92 -17.32 25.79
CA ALA A 15 19.28 -17.83 24.47
C ALA A 15 19.08 -16.75 23.39
N ARG A 16 20.09 -15.88 23.29
CA ARG A 16 20.72 -15.33 22.06
C ARG A 16 19.82 -14.71 20.95
N PRO A 17 19.74 -13.36 20.86
CA PRO A 17 19.08 -12.59 19.79
C PRO A 17 19.46 -12.95 18.34
N VAL A 18 20.61 -13.59 18.12
CA VAL A 18 21.15 -13.93 16.79
C VAL A 18 20.41 -15.09 16.10
N LEU A 19 19.86 -16.04 16.88
CA LEU A 19 19.14 -17.19 16.32
C LEU A 19 17.81 -16.79 15.70
N TRP A 20 17.13 -15.82 16.32
CA TRP A 20 15.89 -15.24 15.80
C TRP A 20 16.15 -14.52 14.46
N ARG A 21 17.22 -13.74 14.37
CA ARG A 21 17.60 -13.06 13.13
C ARG A 21 17.98 -14.06 12.03
N TYR A 22 18.68 -15.14 12.38
CA TYR A 22 19.00 -16.23 11.45
C TYR A 22 17.75 -16.91 10.89
N ALA A 23 16.78 -17.25 11.73
CA ALA A 23 15.52 -17.89 11.32
C ALA A 23 14.67 -16.99 10.39
N ILE A 24 14.62 -15.68 10.68
CA ILE A 24 13.94 -14.69 9.83
C ILE A 24 14.61 -14.59 8.47
N MET A 25 15.95 -14.51 8.45
CA MET A 25 16.72 -14.38 7.23
C MET A 25 16.55 -15.59 6.32
N ARG A 26 16.64 -16.79 6.91
CA ARG A 26 16.41 -18.06 6.20
C ARG A 26 15.03 -18.13 5.55
N THR A 27 13.99 -17.81 6.32
CA THR A 27 12.60 -17.82 5.82
C THR A 27 12.40 -16.81 4.70
N SER A 28 13.05 -15.64 4.79
CA SER A 28 13.01 -14.62 3.74
C SER A 28 13.68 -15.09 2.45
N LEU A 29 14.84 -15.72 2.55
CA LEU A 29 15.58 -16.25 1.39
C LEU A 29 14.79 -17.35 0.66
N ILE A 30 14.19 -18.30 1.40
CA ILE A 30 13.35 -19.35 0.82
C ILE A 30 12.18 -18.74 0.02
N LYS A 31 11.52 -17.73 0.59
CA LYS A 31 10.43 -17.01 -0.11
C LYS A 31 10.91 -16.35 -1.39
N LEU A 32 12.08 -15.71 -1.36
CA LEU A 32 12.67 -15.08 -2.55
C LEU A 32 13.02 -16.10 -3.63
N ILE A 33 13.57 -17.26 -3.27
CA ILE A 33 13.88 -18.34 -4.21
C ILE A 33 12.59 -18.87 -4.87
N HIS A 34 11.50 -19.03 -4.12
CA HIS A 34 10.21 -19.43 -4.72
C HIS A 34 9.61 -18.35 -5.63
N VAL A 35 9.85 -17.07 -5.36
CA VAL A 35 9.48 -15.98 -6.28
C VAL A 35 10.34 -16.06 -7.53
N ALA A 36 11.65 -16.17 -7.39
CA ALA A 36 12.59 -16.29 -8.50
C ALA A 36 12.29 -17.50 -9.39
N ARG A 37 11.91 -18.64 -8.80
CA ARG A 37 11.47 -19.83 -9.53
C ARG A 37 10.30 -19.52 -10.46
N ARG A 38 9.29 -18.81 -9.95
CA ARG A 38 8.10 -18.42 -10.75
C ARG A 38 8.44 -17.39 -11.81
N ASP A 39 9.27 -16.40 -11.47
CA ASP A 39 9.68 -15.34 -12.40
C ASP A 39 10.53 -15.89 -13.56
N LEU A 40 11.37 -16.91 -13.29
CA LEU A 40 12.16 -17.62 -14.29
C LEU A 40 11.43 -18.79 -14.97
N GLN A 41 10.15 -19.02 -14.62
CA GLN A 41 9.32 -20.09 -15.18
C GLN A 41 9.95 -21.50 -15.09
N LEU A 42 10.67 -21.78 -14.01
CA LEU A 42 11.26 -23.11 -13.80
C LEU A 42 10.18 -24.10 -13.33
N ASP A 43 10.01 -25.18 -14.09
CA ASP A 43 9.23 -26.34 -13.68
C ASP A 43 9.86 -27.04 -12.46
N ASP A 44 9.15 -27.99 -11.87
CA ASP A 44 9.52 -28.61 -10.61
C ASP A 44 10.79 -29.47 -10.71
N ASP A 45 10.99 -30.17 -11.82
CA ASP A 45 12.13 -31.06 -12.01
C ASP A 45 13.39 -30.26 -12.36
N THR A 46 13.27 -29.27 -13.24
CA THR A 46 14.33 -28.30 -13.54
C THR A 46 14.76 -27.55 -12.28
N TYR A 47 13.80 -27.17 -11.42
CA TYR A 47 14.09 -26.52 -10.15
C TYR A 47 14.82 -27.44 -9.16
N ARG A 48 14.41 -28.70 -9.02
CA ARG A 48 15.11 -29.68 -8.16
C ARG A 48 16.52 -29.96 -8.66
N ALA A 49 16.69 -30.16 -9.97
CA ALA A 49 18.00 -30.37 -10.58
C ALA A 49 18.92 -29.16 -10.38
N PHE A 50 18.38 -27.95 -10.50
CA PHE A 50 19.11 -26.71 -10.22
C PHE A 50 19.59 -26.63 -8.76
N LEU A 51 18.73 -26.95 -7.79
CA LEU A 51 19.12 -27.01 -6.38
C LEU A 51 20.20 -28.08 -6.14
N MET A 52 20.02 -29.27 -6.72
CA MET A 52 20.98 -30.37 -6.61
C MET A 52 22.36 -29.99 -7.15
N GLN A 53 22.41 -29.37 -8.33
CA GLN A 53 23.65 -28.91 -8.95
C GLN A 53 24.39 -27.88 -8.09
N LYS A 54 23.66 -26.97 -7.44
CA LYS A 54 24.25 -25.85 -6.69
C LYS A 54 24.55 -26.17 -5.23
N THR A 55 23.85 -27.14 -4.64
CA THR A 55 23.90 -27.37 -3.18
C THR A 55 23.98 -28.83 -2.76
N GLY A 56 23.84 -29.77 -3.70
CA GLY A 56 23.76 -31.21 -3.42
C GLY A 56 22.45 -31.66 -2.79
N LYS A 57 21.43 -30.78 -2.74
CA LYS A 57 20.13 -31.04 -2.12
C LYS A 57 19.00 -30.63 -3.04
N ILE A 58 17.86 -31.32 -2.93
CA ILE A 58 16.69 -31.09 -3.78
C ILE A 58 15.62 -30.20 -3.12
N SER A 59 15.83 -29.80 -1.86
CA SER A 59 14.83 -29.07 -1.07
C SER A 59 15.42 -27.88 -0.34
N CYS A 60 14.80 -26.71 -0.49
CA CYS A 60 15.12 -25.51 0.27
C CYS A 60 15.01 -25.70 1.80
N ARG A 61 14.21 -26.68 2.26
CA ARG A 61 14.06 -26.99 3.69
C ARG A 61 15.32 -27.59 4.31
N GLU A 62 16.20 -28.14 3.50
CA GLU A 62 17.45 -28.76 3.95
C GLU A 62 18.64 -27.81 3.81
N LEU A 63 18.45 -26.64 3.17
CA LEU A 63 19.52 -25.68 2.90
C LEU A 63 19.83 -24.79 4.12
N THR A 64 21.11 -24.52 4.30
CA THR A 64 21.62 -23.48 5.21
C THR A 64 21.43 -22.10 4.59
N VAL A 65 21.57 -21.04 5.38
CA VAL A 65 21.48 -19.66 4.88
C VAL A 65 22.51 -19.39 3.77
N ALA A 66 23.76 -19.82 3.95
CA ALA A 66 24.80 -19.63 2.94
C ALA A 66 24.46 -20.35 1.62
N GLN A 67 23.89 -21.57 1.71
CA GLN A 67 23.43 -22.29 0.52
C GLN A 67 22.24 -21.61 -0.16
N LEU A 68 21.32 -21.02 0.62
CA LEU A 68 20.20 -20.25 0.08
C LEU A 68 20.67 -18.96 -0.62
N GLU A 69 21.69 -18.28 -0.09
CA GLU A 69 22.30 -17.11 -0.72
C GLU A 69 22.96 -17.48 -2.06
N LEU A 70 23.75 -18.57 -2.09
CA LEU A 70 24.37 -19.09 -3.31
C LEU A 70 23.33 -19.42 -4.39
N VAL A 71 22.23 -20.09 -4.02
CA VAL A 71 21.13 -20.38 -4.94
C VAL A 71 20.50 -19.09 -5.47
N LEU A 72 20.25 -18.12 -4.60
CA LEU A 72 19.65 -16.85 -4.98
C LEU A 72 20.55 -16.06 -5.95
N ASP A 73 21.87 -16.07 -5.72
CA ASP A 73 22.83 -15.39 -6.60
C ASP A 73 22.91 -16.06 -7.97
N ALA A 74 22.93 -17.40 -8.03
CA ALA A 74 22.84 -18.12 -9.29
C ALA A 74 21.51 -17.86 -10.05
N MET A 75 20.41 -17.61 -9.34
CA MET A 75 19.15 -17.19 -9.98
C MET A 75 19.23 -15.76 -10.53
N LYS A 76 19.94 -14.84 -9.86
CA LYS A 76 20.18 -13.48 -10.37
C LYS A 76 21.00 -13.49 -11.65
N GLU A 77 22.05 -14.31 -11.70
CA GLU A 77 22.86 -14.51 -12.91
C GLU A 77 22.01 -15.00 -14.10
N ARG A 78 20.99 -15.82 -13.82
CA ARG A 78 20.01 -16.30 -14.83
C ARG A 78 18.91 -15.30 -15.16
N GLY A 79 18.99 -14.06 -14.68
CA GLY A 79 18.07 -12.99 -15.01
C GLY A 79 17.03 -12.65 -13.95
N PHE A 80 17.07 -13.27 -12.76
CA PHE A 80 16.20 -12.86 -11.66
C PHE A 80 16.59 -11.47 -11.15
N LYS A 81 15.79 -10.46 -11.48
CA LYS A 81 15.91 -9.11 -10.92
C LYS A 81 15.00 -9.03 -9.72
N LYS A 82 15.56 -8.88 -8.52
CA LYS A 82 14.77 -8.63 -7.30
C LYS A 82 13.92 -7.39 -7.54
N GLN A 83 12.63 -7.61 -7.78
CA GLN A 83 11.68 -6.51 -7.81
C GLN A 83 11.68 -5.91 -6.42
N ASN A 84 12.24 -4.72 -6.28
CA ASN A 84 11.96 -3.88 -5.14
C ASN A 84 10.48 -3.53 -5.24
N LYS A 85 9.61 -4.41 -4.73
CA LYS A 85 8.29 -3.99 -4.31
C LYS A 85 8.58 -2.85 -3.36
N HIS A 86 8.28 -1.61 -3.80
CA HIS A 86 8.32 -0.47 -2.91
C HIS A 86 7.70 -0.96 -1.61
N PRO A 87 8.42 -0.90 -0.47
CA PRO A 87 7.79 -1.24 0.79
C PRO A 87 6.49 -0.45 0.76
N ARG A 88 5.34 -1.14 0.86
CA ARG A 88 4.10 -0.42 1.16
C ARG A 88 4.48 0.31 2.42
N ARG A 89 4.76 1.60 2.31
CA ARG A 89 5.25 2.39 3.43
C ARG A 89 4.17 2.18 4.47
N ARG A 90 4.44 1.39 5.51
CA ARG A 90 3.68 1.50 6.75
C ARG A 90 4.10 2.87 7.25
N PHE A 91 3.39 3.89 6.76
CA PHE A 91 3.56 5.26 7.20
C PHE A 91 3.38 5.24 8.71
N LYS A 92 4.43 5.60 9.44
CA LYS A 92 4.30 6.01 10.85
C LYS A 92 3.48 7.30 10.80
N GLY A 93 2.17 7.18 11.02
CA GLY A 93 1.16 8.20 10.75
C GLY A 93 0.23 7.74 9.63
N HIS A 94 -0.72 6.84 9.93
CA HIS A 94 -1.80 6.56 8.99
C HIS A 94 -2.69 7.80 8.93
N VAL A 95 -2.60 8.60 7.86
CA VAL A 95 -3.51 9.73 7.63
C VAL A 95 -4.93 9.20 7.77
N THR A 96 -5.66 9.69 8.77
CA THR A 96 -6.99 9.17 9.09
C THR A 96 -7.93 9.41 7.91
N PRO A 97 -8.95 8.58 7.69
CA PRO A 97 -9.94 8.83 6.62
C PRO A 97 -10.50 10.26 6.68
N ARG A 98 -10.68 10.80 7.90
CA ARG A 98 -11.09 12.19 8.15
C ARG A 98 -10.08 13.21 7.65
N GLU A 99 -8.81 13.06 8.00
CA GLU A 99 -7.75 13.94 7.48
C GLU A 99 -7.67 13.90 5.96
N LYS A 100 -7.91 12.73 5.35
CA LYS A 100 -7.98 12.62 3.89
C LYS A 100 -9.15 13.42 3.31
N VAL A 101 -10.33 13.38 3.93
CA VAL A 101 -11.48 14.19 3.49
C VAL A 101 -11.12 15.68 3.51
N LEU A 102 -10.56 16.17 4.62
CA LEU A 102 -10.13 17.57 4.76
C LEU A 102 -9.10 17.96 3.69
N LYS A 103 -8.09 17.12 3.46
CA LYS A 103 -7.05 17.40 2.47
C LYS A 103 -7.56 17.38 1.04
N ILE A 104 -8.49 16.49 0.71
CA ILE A 104 -9.11 16.48 -0.61
C ILE A 104 -9.96 17.73 -0.82
N TRP A 105 -10.74 18.13 0.20
CA TRP A 105 -11.56 19.35 0.13
C TRP A 105 -10.72 20.61 -0.10
N GLN A 106 -9.67 20.80 0.71
CA GLN A 106 -8.73 21.92 0.54
C GLN A 106 -8.08 21.90 -0.84
N GLN A 107 -7.63 20.72 -1.30
CA GLN A 107 -7.03 20.60 -2.62
C GLN A 107 -7.99 20.97 -3.75
N MET A 108 -9.27 20.55 -3.66
CA MET A 108 -10.29 20.90 -4.65
C MET A 108 -10.54 22.41 -4.69
N ALA A 109 -10.46 23.12 -3.56
CA ALA A 109 -10.57 24.58 -3.52
C ALA A 109 -9.36 25.26 -4.16
N GLU A 110 -8.14 24.81 -3.82
CA GLU A 110 -6.90 25.28 -4.45
C GLU A 110 -6.88 25.05 -5.96
N ASP A 111 -7.46 23.94 -6.42
CA ASP A 111 -7.60 23.60 -7.84
C ASP A 111 -8.77 24.34 -8.52
N GLY A 112 -9.56 25.12 -7.77
CA GLY A 112 -10.69 25.90 -8.30
C GLY A 112 -11.92 25.07 -8.65
N PHE A 113 -12.02 23.81 -8.21
CA PHE A 113 -13.19 22.96 -8.45
C PHE A 113 -14.37 23.30 -7.53
N ILE A 114 -14.09 23.91 -6.38
CA ILE A 114 -15.10 24.41 -5.46
C ILE A 114 -14.80 25.87 -5.14
N ALA A 115 -15.86 26.66 -4.98
CA ALA A 115 -15.74 28.08 -4.67
C ALA A 115 -15.41 28.35 -3.19
N ASP A 116 -15.88 27.49 -2.29
CA ASP A 116 -15.72 27.63 -0.83
C ASP A 116 -15.01 26.40 -0.25
N GLY A 117 -13.75 26.59 0.16
CA GLY A 117 -12.92 25.57 0.80
C GLY A 117 -13.01 25.52 2.32
N SER A 118 -13.93 26.27 2.94
CA SER A 118 -14.09 26.32 4.40
C SER A 118 -14.58 25.00 5.00
N ASP A 119 -14.24 24.78 6.28
CA ASP A 119 -14.71 23.63 7.04
C ASP A 119 -16.24 23.64 7.19
N THR A 120 -16.85 24.83 7.27
CA THR A 120 -18.32 24.98 7.31
C THR A 120 -19.01 24.51 6.03
N ALA A 121 -18.39 24.74 4.86
CA ALA A 121 -18.92 24.24 3.60
C ALA A 121 -18.75 22.71 3.47
N LEU A 122 -17.65 22.18 4.02
CA LEU A 122 -17.43 20.74 4.10
C LEU A 122 -18.45 20.06 5.02
N ASP A 123 -18.76 20.65 6.16
CA ASP A 123 -19.78 20.12 7.09
C ASP A 123 -21.16 20.06 6.43
N LYS A 124 -21.57 21.10 5.70
CA LYS A 124 -22.81 21.09 4.90
C LYS A 124 -22.81 20.00 3.83
N TYR A 125 -21.66 19.75 3.20
CA TYR A 125 -21.51 18.66 2.24
C TYR A 125 -21.70 17.29 2.91
N VAL A 126 -21.08 17.07 4.07
CA VAL A 126 -21.18 15.84 4.87
C VAL A 126 -22.61 15.61 5.36
N GLU A 127 -23.24 16.65 5.90
CA GLU A 127 -24.62 16.62 6.39
C GLU A 127 -25.57 16.21 5.27
N ARG A 128 -25.51 16.88 4.11
CA ARG A 128 -26.35 16.55 2.96
C ARG A 128 -26.14 15.12 2.46
N LEU A 129 -24.90 14.63 2.46
CA LEU A 129 -24.59 13.29 1.98
C LEU A 129 -25.11 12.20 2.93
N THR A 130 -24.97 12.44 4.23
CA THR A 130 -25.39 11.48 5.28
C THR A 130 -26.89 11.53 5.56
N ALA A 131 -27.54 12.70 5.43
CA ALA A 131 -28.98 12.87 5.60
C ALA A 131 -29.79 11.97 4.66
N LYS A 132 -29.33 11.81 3.40
CA LYS A 132 -29.96 10.92 2.41
C LYS A 132 -29.99 9.45 2.85
N ARG A 133 -29.08 9.03 3.71
CA ARG A 133 -28.96 7.64 4.18
C ARG A 133 -29.56 7.40 5.55
N ASN A 134 -29.64 8.45 6.38
CA ASN A 134 -30.12 8.38 7.75
C ASN A 134 -31.57 8.83 7.91
N GLY A 135 -32.42 8.62 6.90
CA GLY A 135 -33.85 8.97 6.98
C GLY A 135 -34.13 10.47 7.16
N GLY A 136 -33.21 11.35 6.74
CA GLY A 136 -33.39 12.80 6.77
C GLY A 136 -32.51 13.55 7.79
N GLN A 137 -31.87 12.87 8.75
CA GLN A 137 -30.97 13.52 9.72
C GLN A 137 -29.49 13.27 9.37
N GLY A 138 -28.82 14.30 8.85
CA GLY A 138 -27.40 14.27 8.52
C GLY A 138 -26.49 14.44 9.73
N VAL A 139 -25.24 14.01 9.60
CA VAL A 139 -24.18 14.33 10.56
C VAL A 139 -23.75 15.78 10.30
N SER A 140 -24.06 16.68 11.23
CA SER A 140 -23.84 18.13 11.11
C SER A 140 -22.38 18.56 11.08
N THR A 141 -21.45 17.71 11.54
CA THR A 141 -20.02 18.04 11.58
C THR A 141 -19.18 16.82 11.24
N LEU A 142 -18.17 16.98 10.37
CA LEU A 142 -17.21 15.94 10.02
C LEU A 142 -16.49 15.35 11.26
N ALA A 143 -16.32 16.16 12.31
CA ALA A 143 -15.74 15.76 13.59
C ALA A 143 -16.50 14.60 14.26
N TRP A 144 -17.81 14.49 14.02
CA TRP A 144 -18.69 13.42 14.52
C TRP A 144 -18.96 12.34 13.48
N CYS A 145 -18.39 12.45 12.28
CA CYS A 145 -18.54 11.45 11.23
C CYS A 145 -17.50 10.33 11.40
N HIS A 146 -17.98 9.10 11.58
CA HIS A 146 -17.16 7.91 11.84
C HIS A 146 -17.69 6.68 11.08
N GLY A 147 -16.92 5.59 11.10
CA GLY A 147 -17.32 4.30 10.54
C GLY A 147 -17.65 4.37 9.04
N ASP A 148 -18.71 3.68 8.65
CA ASP A 148 -19.12 3.58 7.24
C ASP A 148 -19.51 4.93 6.65
N ALA A 149 -20.17 5.78 7.43
CA ALA A 149 -20.55 7.13 6.99
C ALA A 149 -19.33 7.94 6.54
N LEU A 150 -18.24 7.90 7.31
CA LEU A 150 -16.99 8.60 6.99
C LEU A 150 -16.32 8.03 5.73
N LEU A 151 -16.34 6.71 5.56
CA LEU A 151 -15.78 6.06 4.37
C LEU A 151 -16.61 6.41 3.12
N ILE A 152 -17.94 6.45 3.23
CA ILE A 152 -18.83 6.87 2.16
C ILE A 152 -18.55 8.32 1.75
N VAL A 153 -18.41 9.22 2.72
CA VAL A 153 -18.00 10.61 2.48
C VAL A 153 -16.69 10.66 1.70
N LEU A 154 -15.67 9.94 2.18
CA LEU A 154 -14.36 9.91 1.54
C LEU A 154 -14.43 9.41 0.10
N GLU A 155 -15.10 8.28 -0.14
CA GLU A 155 -15.18 7.70 -1.48
C GLU A 155 -16.04 8.54 -2.43
N THR A 156 -17.15 9.12 -1.95
CA THR A 156 -17.98 10.02 -2.75
C THR A 156 -17.22 11.28 -3.15
N LEU A 157 -16.45 11.85 -2.22
CA LEU A 157 -15.62 13.03 -2.47
C LEU A 157 -14.51 12.73 -3.48
N LYS A 158 -13.83 11.58 -3.36
CA LYS A 158 -12.84 11.14 -4.36
C LYS A 158 -13.44 11.00 -5.75
N GLN A 159 -14.62 10.39 -5.87
CA GLN A 159 -15.28 10.23 -7.17
C GLN A 159 -15.67 11.58 -7.78
N TRP A 160 -16.12 12.53 -6.96
CA TRP A 160 -16.39 13.88 -7.45
C TRP A 160 -15.12 14.57 -7.92
N HIS A 161 -14.06 14.57 -7.12
CA HIS A 161 -12.77 15.16 -7.51
C HIS A 161 -12.23 14.55 -8.82
N MET A 162 -12.31 13.22 -8.96
CA MET A 162 -11.90 12.53 -10.20
C MET A 162 -12.74 12.93 -11.42
N ARG A 163 -14.01 13.27 -11.24
CA ARG A 163 -14.87 13.77 -12.32
C ARG A 163 -14.40 15.15 -12.78
N CYS A 164 -14.15 16.06 -11.84
CA CYS A 164 -13.62 17.39 -12.14
C CYS A 164 -12.28 17.32 -12.87
N ILE A 165 -11.35 16.48 -12.41
CA ILE A 165 -10.06 16.27 -13.10
C ILE A 165 -10.27 15.76 -14.54
N ARG A 166 -11.18 14.80 -14.74
CA ARG A 166 -11.49 14.28 -16.07
C ARG A 166 -12.06 15.35 -17.00
N GLU A 167 -12.94 16.20 -16.50
CA GLU A 167 -13.50 17.31 -17.26
C GLU A 167 -12.41 18.31 -17.67
N VAL A 168 -11.44 18.59 -16.79
CA VAL A 168 -10.30 19.44 -17.13
C VAL A 168 -9.44 18.79 -18.20
N PHE A 169 -9.11 17.52 -18.05
CA PHE A 169 -8.31 16.79 -19.05
C PHE A 169 -9.00 16.77 -20.41
N ALA A 170 -10.33 16.56 -20.43
CA ALA A 170 -11.12 16.64 -21.65
C ALA A 170 -11.07 18.04 -22.28
N ARG A 171 -11.23 19.11 -21.47
CA ARG A 171 -11.21 20.50 -21.95
C ARG A 171 -9.86 20.90 -22.56
N HIS A 172 -8.75 20.45 -21.98
CA HIS A 172 -7.39 20.75 -22.46
C HIS A 172 -6.83 19.67 -23.41
N ALA A 173 -7.66 18.72 -23.86
CA ALA A 173 -7.25 17.60 -24.72
C ALA A 173 -6.04 16.80 -24.19
N ILE A 174 -5.92 16.67 -22.86
CA ILE A 174 -4.87 15.90 -22.21
C ILE A 174 -5.33 14.43 -22.07
N PRO A 175 -4.56 13.45 -22.58
CA PRO A 175 -4.94 12.05 -22.45
C PRO A 175 -4.89 11.60 -20.98
N LEU A 176 -5.81 10.70 -20.61
CA LEU A 176 -5.83 10.08 -19.28
C LEU A 176 -4.55 9.26 -19.03
N PRO A 177 -4.11 9.13 -17.77
CA PRO A 177 -2.93 8.36 -17.45
C PRO A 177 -3.12 6.88 -17.83
N VAL A 178 -2.15 6.30 -18.53
CA VAL A 178 -2.12 4.88 -18.91
C VAL A 178 -0.96 4.17 -18.22
N SER A 179 -1.11 2.87 -17.98
CA SER A 179 -0.05 2.00 -17.49
C SER A 179 0.98 1.73 -18.59
N LEU A 180 2.12 1.16 -18.22
CA LEU A 180 3.12 0.65 -19.18
C LEU A 180 2.55 -0.40 -20.16
N SER A 181 1.46 -1.07 -19.77
CA SER A 181 0.72 -2.03 -20.60
C SER A 181 -0.38 -1.38 -21.45
N GLY A 182 -0.43 -0.04 -21.51
CA GLY A 182 -1.42 0.70 -22.30
C GLY A 182 -2.85 0.72 -21.71
N ARG A 183 -3.06 0.19 -20.50
CA ARG A 183 -4.38 0.21 -19.84
C ARG A 183 -4.58 1.51 -19.08
N GLU A 184 -5.75 2.12 -19.18
CA GLU A 184 -6.09 3.32 -18.41
C GLU A 184 -5.92 3.10 -16.89
N LEU A 185 -5.18 3.99 -16.24
CA LEU A 185 -5.06 4.04 -14.79
C LEU A 185 -6.27 4.76 -14.20
N ARG A 186 -7.26 3.97 -13.76
CA ARG A 186 -8.52 4.49 -13.21
C ARG A 186 -8.50 4.79 -11.71
N GLY A 187 -7.39 4.53 -11.02
CA GLY A 187 -7.26 4.76 -9.58
C GLY A 187 -7.16 6.25 -9.21
N TYR A 188 -7.70 6.62 -8.05
CA TYR A 188 -7.68 8.00 -7.53
C TYR A 188 -6.27 8.59 -7.48
N ASP A 189 -5.30 7.85 -6.94
CA ASP A 189 -3.91 8.31 -6.80
C ASP A 189 -3.23 8.54 -8.15
N ALA A 190 -3.53 7.68 -9.14
CA ALA A 190 -2.98 7.84 -10.48
C ALA A 190 -3.55 9.08 -11.18
N MET A 191 -4.85 9.32 -11.03
CA MET A 191 -5.54 10.47 -11.59
C MET A 191 -5.03 11.79 -10.99
N THR A 192 -4.95 11.86 -9.67
CA THR A 192 -4.45 13.06 -8.96
C THR A 192 -2.97 13.30 -9.23
N ALA A 193 -2.14 12.26 -9.31
CA ALA A 193 -0.73 12.40 -9.68
C ALA A 193 -0.55 12.90 -11.12
N ALA A 194 -1.36 12.42 -12.07
CA ALA A 194 -1.34 12.91 -13.45
C ALA A 194 -1.77 14.39 -13.52
N TYR A 195 -2.83 14.75 -12.81
CA TYR A 195 -3.32 16.12 -12.73
C TYR A 195 -2.27 17.08 -12.14
N ALA A 196 -1.66 16.71 -11.01
CA ALA A 196 -0.61 17.51 -10.38
C ALA A 196 0.61 17.72 -11.30
N ARG A 197 0.97 16.70 -12.11
CA ARG A 197 2.01 16.83 -13.13
C ARG A 197 1.61 17.81 -14.22
N ALA A 198 0.39 17.66 -14.78
CA ALA A 198 -0.13 18.54 -15.82
C ALA A 198 -0.12 20.02 -15.38
N ARG A 199 -0.59 20.28 -14.15
CA ARG A 199 -0.59 21.61 -13.51
C ARG A 199 0.82 22.21 -13.41
N LYS A 200 1.80 21.44 -12.92
CA LYS A 200 3.20 21.91 -12.80
C LYS A 200 3.85 22.21 -14.16
N THR A 201 3.51 21.44 -15.18
CA THR A 201 4.08 21.61 -16.53
C THR A 201 3.45 22.74 -17.35
N ARG A 202 2.59 23.60 -16.76
CA ARG A 202 1.78 24.63 -17.44
C ARG A 202 0.93 24.13 -18.61
N ARG A 203 0.70 22.82 -18.73
CA ARG A 203 -0.19 22.24 -19.77
C ARG A 203 -1.66 22.57 -19.56
N LEU A 204 -1.99 23.11 -18.39
CA LEU A 204 -3.31 23.64 -18.03
C LEU A 204 -3.36 25.18 -18.12
N ALA A 205 -2.29 25.86 -18.53
CA ALA A 205 -2.23 27.31 -18.67
C ALA A 205 -2.46 27.70 -20.13
N GLN A 206 -3.71 27.61 -20.59
CA GLN A 206 -4.23 28.16 -21.84
C GLN A 206 -5.70 28.49 -21.64
#